data_AF-A0A2L0I0V7-F1
#
_entry.id   AF-A0A2L0I0V7-F1
#
_cell.length_a   1.000
_cell.length_b   1.000
_cell.length_c   1.000
_cell.angle_alpha   90.00
_cell.angle_beta   90.00
_cell.angle_gamma   90.00
#
_symmetry.space_group_name_H-M   'P 1'
#
loop_
_entity.id
_entity.type
_entity.pdbx_description
1 polymer ?
#
loop_
_entity_poly.entity_id
_entity_poly.type
_entity_poly.pdbx_seq_one_letter_code
_entity_poly.pdbx_strand_id
1 'polypeptide(L)'
;MDYTHLTQEERYQISTLLRERFSKRYIAWRLNRSPSTISREINRNRARNGYFAKHANQLALRRHCSNPKRIPHEIWTLVIFYLELQWSPEQIASRGQLANRKSIHDRPIEIEQRHRFGDLEIDTIVGRNHQQSLVSIVDRKTGYL
;
A
#
# COMPACT_ATOMS: atom_id res chain seq x y z
N MET A 1 24.18 20.38 -14.79
CA MET A 1 24.64 18.98 -14.90
C MET A 1 23.46 18.12 -14.48
N ASP A 2 22.65 17.69 -15.45
CA ASP A 2 21.45 16.92 -15.16
C ASP A 2 21.84 15.49 -14.82
N TYR A 3 21.49 15.07 -13.60
CA TYR A 3 21.77 13.74 -13.11
C TYR A 3 20.82 12.75 -13.78
N THR A 4 21.29 12.08 -14.83
CA THR A 4 20.50 11.08 -15.57
C THR A 4 20.71 9.69 -14.96
N HIS A 5 19.64 9.14 -14.37
CA HIS A 5 19.61 7.76 -13.88
C HIS A 5 19.71 6.77 -15.04
N LEU A 6 20.30 5.59 -14.79
CA LEU A 6 20.25 4.49 -15.74
C LEU A 6 18.79 4.04 -15.94
N THR A 7 18.41 3.92 -17.20
CA THR A 7 17.12 3.40 -17.67
C THR A 7 17.02 1.89 -17.43
N GLN A 8 15.83 1.34 -17.59
CA GLN A 8 15.64 -0.11 -17.52
C GLN A 8 16.40 -0.80 -18.66
N GLU A 9 16.32 -0.26 -19.87
CA GLU A 9 16.96 -0.76 -21.09
C GLU A 9 18.49 -0.84 -20.92
N GLU A 10 19.11 0.22 -20.40
CA GLU A 10 20.55 0.22 -20.11
C GLU A 10 20.94 -0.87 -19.10
N ARG A 11 20.11 -1.15 -18.08
CA ARG A 11 20.37 -2.25 -17.14
C ARG A 11 20.30 -3.62 -17.82
N TYR A 12 19.39 -3.80 -18.78
CA TYR A 12 19.33 -5.02 -19.59
C TYR A 12 20.59 -5.18 -20.45
N GLN A 13 21.03 -4.11 -21.10
CA GLN A 13 22.28 -4.12 -21.88
C GLN A 13 23.50 -4.44 -21.00
N ILE A 14 23.60 -3.85 -19.81
CA ILE A 14 24.66 -4.19 -18.83
C ILE A 14 24.61 -5.69 -18.48
N SER A 15 23.43 -6.25 -18.22
CA SER A 15 23.28 -7.65 -17.85
C SER A 15 23.71 -8.60 -18.98
N THR A 16 23.33 -8.30 -20.23
CA THR A 16 23.74 -9.07 -21.41
C THR A 16 25.24 -9.02 -21.63
N LEU A 17 25.84 -7.82 -21.62
CA LEU A 17 27.28 -7.64 -21.86
C LEU A 17 28.15 -8.26 -20.75
N LEU A 18 27.68 -8.25 -19.50
CA LEU A 18 28.36 -8.96 -18.41
C LEU A 18 28.33 -10.47 -18.60
N ARG A 19 27.22 -11.02 -19.11
CA ARG A 19 27.11 -12.45 -19.42
C ARG A 19 28.05 -12.87 -20.55
N GLU A 20 28.26 -11.98 -21.51
CA GLU A 20 29.23 -12.11 -22.61
C GLU A 20 30.68 -11.81 -22.19
N ARG A 21 30.93 -11.57 -20.89
CA ARG A 21 32.28 -11.34 -20.31
C ARG A 21 32.97 -10.06 -20.78
N PHE A 22 32.24 -9.09 -21.31
CA PHE A 22 32.81 -7.79 -21.62
C PHE A 22 33.24 -7.03 -20.35
N SER A 23 34.29 -6.22 -20.49
CA SER A 23 34.81 -5.42 -19.38
C SER A 23 33.86 -4.28 -19.00
N LYS A 24 33.85 -3.87 -17.72
CA LYS A 24 33.07 -2.72 -17.25
C LYS A 24 33.39 -1.43 -18.02
N ARG A 25 34.64 -1.27 -18.48
CA ARG A 25 35.07 -0.11 -19.30
C ARG A 25 34.44 -0.14 -20.69
N TYR A 26 34.39 -1.32 -21.31
CA TYR A 26 33.73 -1.49 -22.61
C TYR A 26 32.23 -1.22 -22.51
N ILE A 27 31.56 -1.75 -21.48
CA ILE A 27 30.13 -1.50 -21.24
C ILE A 27 29.86 0.00 -21.09
N ALA A 28 30.71 0.69 -20.34
CA ALA A 28 30.60 2.14 -20.15
C ALA A 28 30.75 2.91 -21.47
N TRP A 29 31.76 2.57 -22.27
CA TRP A 29 31.95 3.14 -23.61
C TRP A 29 30.75 2.87 -24.52
N ARG A 30 30.24 1.63 -24.55
CA ARG A 30 29.12 1.20 -25.40
C ARG A 30 27.83 1.93 -25.08
N LEU A 31 27.59 2.24 -23.81
CA LEU A 31 26.39 2.94 -23.32
C LEU A 31 26.58 4.46 -23.23
N ASN A 32 27.74 4.98 -23.63
CA ASN A 32 28.10 6.39 -23.45
C ASN A 32 27.93 6.87 -21.99
N ARG A 33 28.34 6.03 -21.03
CA ARG A 33 28.31 6.31 -19.59
C ARG A 33 29.70 6.31 -19.01
N SER A 34 29.87 6.94 -17.85
CA SER A 34 31.15 6.87 -17.15
C SER A 34 31.41 5.45 -16.62
N PRO A 35 32.66 4.94 -16.63
CA PRO A 35 33.00 3.66 -16.01
C PRO A 35 32.62 3.60 -14.52
N SER A 36 32.65 4.75 -13.83
CA SER A 36 32.24 4.87 -12.44
C SER A 36 30.73 4.62 -12.26
N THR A 37 29.91 5.05 -13.21
CA THR A 37 28.46 4.82 -13.22
C THR A 37 28.17 3.33 -13.30
N ILE A 38 28.76 2.64 -14.27
CA ILE A 38 28.58 1.19 -14.46
C ILE A 38 29.08 0.41 -13.24
N SER A 39 30.25 0.77 -12.69
CA SER A 39 30.77 0.08 -11.51
C SER A 39 29.88 0.27 -10.28
N ARG A 40 29.37 1.49 -10.05
CA ARG A 40 28.47 1.77 -8.91
C ARG A 40 27.14 1.05 -9.07
N GLU A 41 26.56 1.06 -10.27
CA GLU A 41 25.32 0.32 -10.57
C GLU A 41 25.47 -1.16 -10.25
N ILE A 42 26.52 -1.81 -10.77
CA ILE A 42 26.76 -3.23 -10.55
C ILE A 42 26.96 -3.52 -9.05
N ASN A 43 27.81 -2.75 -8.37
CA ASN A 43 28.12 -3.00 -6.97
C ASN A 43 26.90 -2.81 -6.05
N ARG A 44 26.04 -1.83 -6.34
CA ARG A 44 24.85 -1.53 -5.52
C ARG A 44 23.68 -2.48 -5.73
N ASN A 45 23.60 -3.12 -6.90
CA ASN A 45 22.42 -3.88 -7.32
C ASN A 45 22.72 -5.38 -7.60
N ARG A 46 23.93 -5.84 -7.26
CA ARG A 46 24.34 -7.24 -7.40
C ARG A 46 23.59 -8.13 -6.40
N ALA A 47 23.02 -9.23 -6.89
CA ALA A 47 22.48 -10.31 -6.08
C ALA A 47 23.57 -11.34 -5.76
N ARG A 48 23.28 -12.30 -4.87
CA ARG A 48 24.21 -13.37 -4.48
C ARG A 48 24.83 -14.09 -5.69
N ASN A 49 24.03 -14.36 -6.71
CA ASN A 49 24.43 -15.15 -7.89
C ASN A 49 24.85 -14.30 -9.10
N GLY A 50 24.93 -12.97 -8.98
CA GLY A 50 25.34 -12.10 -10.08
C GLY A 50 24.49 -10.85 -10.26
N TYR A 51 24.64 -10.21 -11.42
CA TYR A 51 23.89 -9.00 -11.78
C TYR A 51 22.72 -9.36 -12.70
N PHE A 52 21.51 -9.00 -12.29
CA PHE A 52 20.27 -9.27 -13.03
C PHE A 52 19.50 -7.97 -13.24
N ALA A 53 19.22 -7.61 -14.49
CA ALA A 53 18.63 -6.32 -14.86
C ALA A 53 17.28 -6.04 -14.18
N LYS A 54 16.35 -7.00 -14.19
CA LYS A 54 15.02 -6.86 -13.56
C LYS A 54 15.14 -6.58 -12.05
N HIS A 55 16.00 -7.32 -11.37
CA HIS A 55 16.28 -7.14 -9.94
C HIS A 55 16.91 -5.77 -9.66
N ALA A 56 17.91 -5.38 -10.45
CA ALA A 56 18.57 -4.08 -10.31
C ALA A 56 17.59 -2.91 -10.52
N ASN A 57 16.69 -3.03 -11.50
CA ASN A 57 15.65 -2.04 -11.76
C ASN A 57 14.67 -1.93 -10.58
N GLN A 58 14.19 -3.06 -10.04
CA GLN A 58 13.30 -3.08 -8.88
C GLN A 58 13.95 -2.43 -7.65
N LEU A 59 15.23 -2.72 -7.38
CA LEU A 59 15.97 -2.08 -6.29
C LEU A 59 16.17 -0.57 -6.52
N ALA A 60 16.41 -0.15 -7.76
CA ALA A 60 16.50 1.27 -8.10
C ALA A 60 15.17 1.98 -7.87
N LEU A 61 14.06 1.41 -8.33
CA LEU A 61 12.70 1.94 -8.14
C LEU A 61 12.35 2.04 -6.66
N ARG A 62 12.61 0.99 -5.86
CA ARG A 62 12.36 1.02 -4.40
C ARG A 62 13.10 2.14 -3.68
N ARG A 63 14.31 2.49 -4.12
CA ARG A 63 15.07 3.61 -3.56
C ARG A 63 14.55 4.97 -4.03
N HIS A 64 13.89 4.99 -5.19
CA HIS A 64 13.24 6.19 -5.74
C HIS A 64 11.84 6.41 -5.15
N CYS A 65 11.21 5.34 -4.62
CA CYS A 65 10.02 5.49 -3.80
C CYS A 65 10.35 6.43 -2.64
N SER A 66 9.59 7.52 -2.53
CA SER A 66 9.76 8.45 -1.42
C SER A 66 9.67 7.68 -0.10
N ASN A 67 10.63 7.92 0.79
CA ASN A 67 10.49 7.45 2.16
C ASN A 67 9.12 7.93 2.69
N PRO A 68 8.36 7.08 3.38
CA PRO A 68 7.12 7.50 4.00
C PRO A 68 7.42 8.75 4.84
N LYS A 69 6.62 9.81 4.64
CA LYS A 69 6.83 11.05 5.39
C LYS A 69 6.76 10.72 6.88
N ARG A 70 7.70 11.27 7.65
CA ARG A 70 7.68 11.16 9.10
C ARG A 70 6.32 11.68 9.58
N ILE A 71 5.64 10.89 10.41
CA ILE A 71 4.36 11.29 10.99
C ILE A 71 4.61 12.53 11.87
N PRO A 72 3.92 13.67 11.61
CA PRO A 72 4.06 14.87 12.42
C PRO A 72 3.71 14.63 13.89
N HIS A 73 4.29 15.42 14.80
CA HIS A 73 4.00 15.30 16.23
C HIS A 73 2.52 15.49 16.55
N GLU A 74 1.84 16.43 15.89
CA GLU A 74 0.40 16.70 16.05
C GLU A 74 -0.46 15.45 15.77
N ILE A 75 -0.10 14.67 14.75
CA ILE A 75 -0.80 13.42 14.43
C ILE A 75 -0.56 12.37 15.51
N TRP A 76 0.65 12.31 16.09
CA TRP A 76 0.94 11.42 17.22
C TRP A 76 0.12 11.78 18.46
N THR A 77 -0.03 13.08 18.75
CA THR A 77 -0.87 13.54 19.87
C THR A 77 -2.32 13.09 19.69
N LEU A 78 -2.87 13.19 18.47
CA LEU A 78 -4.21 12.69 18.16
C LEU A 78 -4.33 11.17 18.32
N VAL A 79 -3.33 10.42 17.85
CA VAL A 79 -3.33 8.95 18.00
C VAL A 79 -3.31 8.55 19.48
N ILE A 80 -2.43 9.17 20.29
CA ILE A 80 -2.36 8.90 21.74
C ILE A 80 -3.68 9.26 22.41
N PHE A 81 -4.24 10.43 22.12
CA PHE A 81 -5.54 10.85 22.63
C PHE A 81 -6.63 9.80 22.34
N TYR A 82 -6.70 9.28 21.11
CA TYR A 82 -7.72 8.28 20.77
C TYR A 82 -7.44 6.89 21.38
N LEU A 83 -6.19 6.51 21.55
CA LEU A 83 -5.82 5.29 22.27
C LEU A 83 -6.24 5.38 23.75
N GLU A 84 -6.08 6.54 24.39
CA GLU A 84 -6.56 6.78 25.77
C GLU A 84 -8.09 6.65 25.86
N LEU A 85 -8.81 7.09 24.83
CA LEU A 85 -10.25 6.88 24.68
C LEU A 85 -10.64 5.43 24.31
N GLN A 86 -9.71 4.47 24.35
CA GLN A 86 -9.92 3.06 24.05
C GLN A 86 -10.35 2.76 22.60
N TRP A 87 -9.97 3.62 21.65
CA TRP A 87 -10.18 3.34 20.23
C TRP A 87 -9.15 2.33 19.72
N SER A 88 -9.61 1.35 18.95
CA SER A 88 -8.71 0.42 18.23
C SER A 88 -7.90 1.15 17.15
N PRO A 89 -6.68 0.68 16.83
CA PRO A 89 -5.87 1.24 15.74
C PRO A 89 -6.63 1.32 14.41
N GLU A 90 -7.50 0.36 14.11
CA GLU A 90 -8.33 0.32 12.92
C GLU A 90 -9.38 1.45 12.91
N GLN A 91 -9.95 1.79 14.07
CA GLN A 91 -10.88 2.93 14.22
C GLN A 91 -10.17 4.27 14.08
N ILE A 92 -8.93 4.39 14.58
CA ILE A 92 -8.12 5.60 14.44
C ILE A 92 -7.74 5.81 12.97
N ALA A 93 -7.37 4.74 12.26
CA ALA A 93 -7.00 4.78 10.84
C ALA A 93 -8.19 5.04 9.90
N SER A 94 -9.41 4.66 10.30
CA SER A 94 -10.63 4.78 9.48
C SER A 94 -11.44 6.06 9.73
N ARG A 95 -10.95 6.99 10.57
CA ARG A 95 -11.64 8.25 10.84
C ARG A 95 -11.89 9.01 9.53
N GLY A 96 -13.18 9.06 9.17
CA GLY A 96 -13.71 9.30 7.83
C GLY A 96 -14.99 8.47 7.58
N GLN A 97 -15.16 7.37 8.32
CA GLN A 97 -16.39 6.59 8.41
C GLN A 97 -17.22 7.01 9.64
N LEU A 98 -18.49 7.39 9.39
CA LEU A 98 -19.55 7.88 10.30
C LEU A 98 -19.19 8.06 11.80
N ALA A 99 -19.09 9.32 12.23
CA ALA A 99 -18.95 9.68 13.63
C ALA A 99 -20.21 9.29 14.44
N ASN A 100 -20.02 8.94 15.73
CA ASN A 100 -21.09 8.57 16.67
C ASN A 100 -21.91 7.32 16.32
N ARG A 101 -21.32 6.34 15.61
CA ARG A 101 -21.95 5.02 15.49
C ARG A 101 -22.13 4.41 16.88
N LYS A 102 -23.38 4.09 17.25
CA LYS A 102 -23.65 3.24 18.41
C LYS A 102 -23.41 1.80 18.01
N SER A 103 -22.75 1.03 18.87
CA SER A 103 -22.55 -0.39 18.59
C SER A 103 -23.91 -1.08 18.49
N ILE A 104 -24.03 -2.08 17.62
CA ILE A 104 -25.21 -2.96 17.62
C ILE A 104 -25.39 -3.67 18.96
N HIS A 105 -24.31 -3.83 19.73
CA HIS A 105 -24.33 -4.42 21.07
C HIS A 105 -24.87 -3.46 22.14
N ASP A 106 -24.90 -2.16 21.87
CA ASP A 106 -25.44 -1.14 22.78
C ASP A 106 -26.94 -0.90 22.56
N ARG A 107 -27.60 -1.74 21.75
CA ARG A 107 -29.01 -1.55 21.42
C ARG A 107 -29.91 -1.82 22.64
N PRO A 108 -30.95 -0.98 22.87
CA PRO A 108 -31.94 -1.25 23.89
C PRO A 108 -32.56 -2.64 23.72
N ILE A 109 -32.79 -3.35 24.82
CA ILE A 109 -33.31 -4.73 24.80
C ILE A 109 -34.70 -4.84 24.17
N GLU A 110 -35.47 -3.75 24.18
CA GLU A 110 -36.77 -3.65 23.50
C GLU A 110 -36.68 -3.90 21.98
N ILE A 111 -35.55 -3.56 21.35
CA ILE A 111 -35.32 -3.80 19.91
C ILE A 111 -35.18 -5.30 19.63
N GLU A 112 -34.68 -6.08 20.60
CA GLU A 112 -34.56 -7.54 20.44
C GLU A 112 -35.87 -8.28 20.52
N GLN A 113 -36.86 -7.69 21.16
CA GLN A 113 -38.17 -8.29 21.29
C GLN A 113 -38.92 -8.31 19.95
N ARG A 114 -38.53 -7.47 18.97
CA ARG A 114 -39.15 -7.40 17.63
C ARG A 114 -40.68 -7.21 17.68
N HIS A 115 -41.19 -6.54 18.71
CA HIS A 115 -42.64 -6.40 18.95
C HIS A 115 -43.27 -5.18 18.25
N ARG A 116 -42.47 -4.15 17.91
CA ARG A 116 -42.95 -2.93 17.25
C ARG A 116 -42.49 -2.83 15.81
N PHE A 117 -43.29 -2.12 15.01
CA PHE A 117 -42.93 -1.74 13.64
C PHE A 117 -41.98 -0.53 13.68
N GLY A 118 -41.10 -0.43 12.69
CA GLY A 118 -40.21 0.72 12.46
C GLY A 118 -38.76 0.51 12.89
N ASP A 119 -38.43 -0.62 13.52
CA ASP A 119 -37.04 -0.97 13.81
C ASP A 119 -36.43 -1.63 12.56
N LEU A 120 -35.72 -0.84 11.75
CA LEU A 120 -35.13 -1.30 10.49
C LEU A 120 -33.77 -1.97 10.70
N GLU A 121 -33.52 -3.06 9.99
CA GLU A 121 -32.23 -3.75 9.86
C GLU A 121 -31.70 -3.57 8.44
N ILE A 122 -30.44 -3.16 8.33
CA ILE A 122 -29.76 -2.89 7.06
C ILE A 122 -28.49 -3.71 7.02
N ASP A 123 -28.41 -4.64 6.05
CA ASP A 123 -27.23 -5.44 5.80
C ASP A 123 -26.62 -5.09 4.44
N THR A 124 -25.30 -5.20 4.34
CA THR A 124 -24.58 -5.04 3.08
C THR A 124 -23.88 -6.34 2.72
N ILE A 125 -24.31 -6.96 1.63
CA ILE A 125 -23.69 -8.16 1.06
C ILE A 125 -22.67 -7.70 0.02
N VAL A 126 -21.39 -7.98 0.27
CA VAL A 126 -20.30 -7.63 -0.65
C VAL A 126 -19.98 -8.83 -1.53
N GLY A 127 -20.02 -8.61 -2.85
CA GLY A 127 -19.68 -9.61 -3.85
C GLY A 127 -18.18 -9.91 -3.94
N ARG A 128 -17.83 -10.92 -4.75
CA ARG A 128 -16.44 -11.36 -4.93
C ARG A 128 -15.53 -10.20 -5.33
N ASN A 129 -14.32 -10.18 -4.75
CA ASN A 129 -13.29 -9.16 -5.00
C ASN A 129 -13.72 -7.71 -4.67
N HIS A 130 -14.75 -7.50 -3.85
CA HIS A 130 -15.26 -6.16 -3.50
C HIS A 130 -15.69 -5.32 -4.72
N GLN A 131 -16.04 -5.95 -5.85
CA GLN A 131 -16.40 -5.24 -7.09
C GLN A 131 -17.87 -4.82 -7.15
N GLN A 132 -18.73 -5.45 -6.33
CA GLN A 132 -20.16 -5.17 -6.29
C GLN A 132 -20.68 -5.33 -4.86
N SER A 133 -21.75 -4.61 -4.51
CA SER A 133 -22.45 -4.75 -3.24
C SER A 133 -23.96 -4.71 -3.45
N LEU A 134 -24.68 -5.46 -2.62
CA LEU A 134 -26.13 -5.42 -2.49
C LEU A 134 -26.44 -4.93 -1.08
N VAL A 135 -27.39 -4.01 -0.96
CA VAL A 135 -27.91 -3.56 0.34
C VAL A 135 -29.30 -4.14 0.50
N SER A 136 -29.54 -4.84 1.62
CA SER A 136 -30.87 -5.29 2.03
C SER A 136 -31.35 -4.47 3.21
N ILE A 137 -32.64 -4.12 3.19
CA ILE A 137 -33.31 -3.37 4.25
C ILE A 137 -34.60 -4.11 4.58
N VAL A 138 -34.85 -4.37 5.86
CA VAL A 138 -36.06 -5.05 6.34
C VAL A 138 -36.52 -4.45 7.67
N ASP A 139 -37.82 -4.45 7.94
CA ASP A 139 -38.34 -4.23 9.28
C ASP A 139 -38.13 -5.50 10.13
N ARG A 140 -37.56 -5.35 11.34
CA ARG A 140 -37.17 -6.49 12.18
C ARG A 140 -38.35 -7.30 12.71
N LYS A 141 -39.55 -6.71 12.79
CA LYS A 141 -40.77 -7.39 13.25
C LYS A 141 -41.37 -8.25 12.15
N THR A 142 -41.41 -7.75 10.92
CA THR A 142 -42.07 -8.45 9.80
C THR A 142 -41.13 -9.20 8.87
N GLY A 143 -39.87 -8.79 8.78
CA GLY A 143 -38.91 -9.27 7.79
C GLY A 143 -39.15 -8.71 6.38
N TYR A 144 -40.07 -7.76 6.23
CA TYR A 144 -40.42 -7.12 4.96
C TYR A 144 -40.22 -5.60 5.06
N LEU A 145 -40.28 -4.91 3.92
CA LEU A 145 -40.41 -3.46 3.84
C LEU A 145 -41.87 -3.07 3.61
#